data_AF-A0A812EUW4-F1
#
_entry.id   AF-A0A812EUW4-F1
#
_cell.length_a   1.000
_cell.length_b   1.000
_cell.length_c   1.000
_cell.angle_alpha   90.00
_cell.angle_beta   90.00
_cell.angle_gamma   90.00
#
_symmetry.space_group_name_H-M   'P 1'
#
loop_
_entity.id
_entity.type
_entity.pdbx_description
1 polymer ?
#
loop_
_entity_poly.entity_id
_entity_poly.type
_entity_poly.pdbx_seq_one_letter_code
_entity_poly.pdbx_strand_id
1 'polypeptide(L)'
;MRIRKAKTSDKESILKFCQDTFSWGDYIPSVWDAWLKDGGLTVIENDKDPLGMCHHDFLQNQIWIEGLRVNPSFRRRGLASRLVRYSEKIAKRRNCTVSRMLIAQENKKSLKMAKSLGYIIESRWWLYYTKPRKRKSKATAVSNPTCVKELAFQTFTESWRWYELDRHIIRRLVRNGRIIAYKNAIGIWNKSNIDDCVVQLGYLQGTRSAIQEIIKFIQNKGYLLKARKIQILVSDPVDLREKTVNKVMPFYLLKKDLL
;
A
#
# COMPACT_ATOMS: atom_id res chain seq x y z
N MET A 1 10.91 29.00 2.28
CA MET A 1 10.27 27.67 2.07
C MET A 1 9.32 27.27 3.19
N ARG A 2 8.03 27.11 2.88
CA ARG A 2 6.94 26.77 3.81
C ARG A 2 6.27 25.44 3.41
N ILE A 3 5.76 24.68 4.39
CA ILE A 3 4.88 23.52 4.14
C ILE A 3 3.44 23.93 4.44
N ARG A 4 2.51 23.57 3.56
CA ARG A 4 1.07 23.83 3.71
C ARG A 4 0.23 22.73 3.08
N LYS A 5 -1.08 22.75 3.34
CA LYS A 5 -2.03 21.93 2.57
C LYS A 5 -1.98 22.31 1.08
N ALA A 6 -2.16 21.33 0.22
CA ALA A 6 -2.30 21.54 -1.21
C ALA A 6 -3.62 22.27 -1.52
N LYS A 7 -3.65 23.00 -2.64
CA LYS A 7 -4.84 23.61 -3.24
C LYS A 7 -4.95 23.16 -4.69
N THR A 8 -6.13 23.32 -5.29
CA THR A 8 -6.40 22.93 -6.69
C THR A 8 -5.41 23.53 -7.67
N SER A 9 -4.98 24.78 -7.46
CA SER A 9 -4.02 25.47 -8.34
C SER A 9 -2.59 24.89 -8.29
N ASP A 10 -2.25 24.04 -7.31
CA ASP A 10 -0.93 23.42 -7.24
C ASP A 10 -0.78 22.23 -8.21
N LYS A 11 -1.91 21.68 -8.69
CA LYS A 11 -1.96 20.41 -9.43
C LYS A 11 -1.04 20.41 -10.64
N GLU A 12 -1.22 21.38 -11.53
CA GLU A 12 -0.49 21.42 -12.79
C GLU A 12 1.02 21.51 -12.57
N SER A 13 1.47 22.39 -11.68
CA SER A 13 2.89 22.57 -11.36
C SER A 13 3.52 21.32 -10.74
N ILE A 14 2.78 20.61 -9.87
CA ILE A 14 3.26 19.35 -9.30
C ILE A 14 3.32 18.24 -10.35
N LEU A 15 2.25 18.06 -11.15
CA LEU A 15 2.18 16.98 -12.14
C LEU A 15 3.27 17.09 -13.20
N LYS A 16 3.65 18.32 -13.59
CA LYS A 16 4.74 18.60 -14.54
C LYS A 16 6.06 17.90 -14.17
N PHE A 17 6.40 17.82 -12.88
CA PHE A 17 7.64 17.13 -12.47
C PHE A 17 7.41 15.71 -11.93
N CYS A 18 6.16 15.26 -11.81
CA CYS A 18 5.84 13.87 -11.44
C CYS A 18 5.90 12.94 -12.64
N GLN A 19 5.54 13.41 -13.84
CA GLN A 19 5.43 12.59 -15.05
C GLN A 19 6.70 11.78 -15.38
N ASP A 20 7.89 12.27 -15.02
CA ASP A 20 9.17 11.60 -15.28
C ASP A 20 9.63 10.69 -14.12
N THR A 21 8.74 10.33 -13.19
CA THR A 21 9.11 9.51 -12.02
C THR A 21 9.34 8.05 -12.40
N PHE A 22 8.49 7.49 -13.26
CA PHE A 22 8.61 6.11 -13.76
C PHE A 22 8.55 6.09 -15.29
N SER A 23 9.05 5.02 -15.90
CA SER A 23 9.03 4.85 -17.38
C SER A 23 7.62 4.86 -17.99
N TRP A 24 6.60 4.54 -17.20
CA TRP A 24 5.19 4.57 -17.59
C TRP A 24 4.46 5.85 -17.14
N GLY A 25 5.17 6.83 -16.57
CA GLY A 25 4.60 8.06 -16.02
C GLY A 25 4.59 8.07 -14.49
N ASP A 26 3.45 8.44 -13.90
CA ASP A 26 3.21 8.40 -12.46
C ASP A 26 1.74 8.12 -12.16
N TYR A 27 1.45 7.62 -10.95
CA TYR A 27 0.09 7.38 -10.47
C TYR A 27 -0.52 8.62 -9.80
N ILE A 28 0.28 9.63 -9.47
CA ILE A 28 -0.17 10.88 -8.82
C ILE A 28 -1.36 11.53 -9.55
N PRO A 29 -1.40 11.64 -10.90
CA PRO A 29 -2.57 12.20 -11.58
C PRO A 29 -3.89 11.50 -11.23
N SER A 30 -3.87 10.17 -11.08
CA SER A 30 -5.06 9.36 -10.79
C SER A 30 -5.58 9.49 -9.36
N VAL A 31 -4.74 9.93 -8.41
CA VAL A 31 -5.09 10.01 -6.98
C VAL A 31 -5.14 11.44 -6.45
N TRP A 32 -4.65 12.43 -7.20
CA TRP A 32 -4.53 13.81 -6.76
C TRP A 32 -5.83 14.39 -6.22
N ASP A 33 -6.93 14.30 -6.98
CA ASP A 33 -8.20 14.94 -6.61
C ASP A 33 -8.82 14.28 -5.38
N ALA A 34 -8.70 12.95 -5.27
CA ALA A 34 -9.14 12.20 -4.09
C ALA A 34 -8.34 12.62 -2.85
N TRP A 35 -7.00 12.65 -2.94
CA TRP A 35 -6.13 13.05 -1.84
C TRP A 35 -6.29 14.52 -1.43
N LEU A 36 -6.60 15.40 -2.40
CA LEU A 36 -6.92 16.79 -2.11
C LEU A 36 -8.21 16.90 -1.28
N LYS A 37 -9.23 16.10 -1.61
CA LYS A 37 -10.49 16.02 -0.87
C LYS A 37 -10.33 15.40 0.52
N ASP A 38 -9.50 14.36 0.64
CA ASP A 38 -9.19 13.69 1.92
C ASP A 38 -8.45 14.63 2.91
N GLY A 39 -7.78 15.65 2.39
CA GLY A 39 -7.14 16.71 3.18
C GLY A 39 -5.75 16.37 3.73
N GLY A 40 -5.23 15.18 3.41
CA GLY A 40 -3.88 14.71 3.75
C GLY A 40 -2.79 15.21 2.81
N LEU A 41 -3.15 15.84 1.70
CA LEU A 41 -2.21 16.31 0.68
C LEU A 41 -1.52 17.61 1.09
N THR A 42 -0.19 17.58 1.14
CA THR A 42 0.65 18.71 1.53
C THR A 42 1.69 19.01 0.46
N VAL A 43 2.06 20.29 0.34
CA VAL A 43 3.13 20.76 -0.53
C VAL A 43 4.17 21.54 0.25
N ILE A 44 5.42 21.48 -0.21
CA ILE A 44 6.48 22.40 0.20
C ILE A 44 6.70 23.41 -0.91
N GLU A 45 6.61 24.70 -0.60
CA GLU A 45 6.69 25.77 -1.58
C GLU A 45 7.82 26.75 -1.29
N ASN A 46 8.28 27.42 -2.35
CA ASN A 46 9.10 28.62 -2.28
C ASN A 46 8.45 29.72 -3.13
N ASP A 47 8.18 30.89 -2.55
CA ASP A 47 7.62 32.05 -3.27
C ASP A 47 6.39 31.73 -4.15
N LYS A 48 5.46 30.92 -3.60
CA LYS A 48 4.23 30.39 -4.23
C LYS A 48 4.42 29.21 -5.20
N ASP A 49 5.65 28.86 -5.54
CA ASP A 49 5.95 27.71 -6.40
C ASP A 49 5.99 26.40 -5.60
N PRO A 50 5.13 25.41 -5.89
CA PRO A 50 5.17 24.13 -5.20
C PRO A 50 6.35 23.29 -5.72
N LEU A 51 7.31 22.98 -4.83
CA LEU A 51 8.56 22.29 -5.15
C LEU A 51 8.53 20.79 -4.81
N GLY A 52 7.50 20.35 -4.09
CA GLY A 52 7.33 18.96 -3.71
C GLY A 52 6.01 18.72 -3.02
N MET A 53 5.58 17.47 -2.97
CA MET A 53 4.33 17.03 -2.37
C MET A 53 4.52 15.80 -1.49
N CYS A 54 3.61 15.62 -0.55
CA CYS A 54 3.48 14.41 0.26
C CYS A 54 2.00 14.24 0.61
N HIS A 55 1.50 13.01 0.51
CA HIS A 55 0.21 12.62 1.08
C HIS A 55 0.44 11.88 2.39
N HIS A 56 -0.48 12.06 3.34
CA HIS A 56 -0.54 11.22 4.52
C HIS A 56 -1.99 10.86 4.86
N ASP A 57 -2.17 9.67 5.42
CA ASP A 57 -3.47 9.22 5.93
C ASP A 57 -3.32 8.59 7.32
N PHE A 58 -4.42 8.51 8.06
CA PHE A 58 -4.46 7.94 9.41
C PHE A 58 -5.13 6.58 9.39
N LEU A 59 -4.38 5.53 9.75
CA LEU A 59 -4.87 4.16 9.77
C LEU A 59 -4.66 3.62 11.18
N GLN A 60 -5.72 3.32 11.93
CA GLN A 60 -5.59 2.87 13.33
C GLN A 60 -4.69 3.83 14.16
N ASN A 61 -3.61 3.33 14.77
CA ASN A 61 -2.65 4.08 15.56
C ASN A 61 -1.43 4.57 14.74
N GLN A 62 -1.46 4.50 13.41
CA GLN A 62 -0.35 4.88 12.56
C GLN A 62 -0.70 6.00 11.58
N ILE A 63 0.33 6.73 11.16
CA ILE A 63 0.29 7.56 9.96
C ILE A 63 0.90 6.78 8.79
N TRP A 64 0.18 6.75 7.67
CA TRP A 64 0.65 6.22 6.40
C TRP A 64 1.15 7.36 5.53
N ILE A 65 2.41 7.31 5.10
CA ILE A 65 3.02 8.35 4.26
C ILE A 65 3.21 7.81 2.83
N GLU A 66 2.66 8.53 1.85
CA GLU A 66 2.67 8.13 0.45
C GLU A 66 2.80 9.33 -0.51
N GLY A 67 3.01 9.04 -1.81
CA GLY A 67 3.04 10.08 -2.84
C GLY A 67 4.17 11.11 -2.73
N LEU A 68 5.26 10.81 -2.02
CA LEU A 68 6.37 11.74 -1.83
C LEU A 68 7.05 12.06 -3.16
N ARG A 69 7.04 13.33 -3.57
CA ARG A 69 7.70 13.82 -4.79
C ARG A 69 8.38 15.15 -4.53
N VAL A 70 9.52 15.36 -5.20
CA VAL A 70 10.27 16.61 -5.17
C VAL A 70 10.75 16.93 -6.58
N ASN A 71 10.54 18.17 -7.00
CA ASN A 71 11.01 18.71 -8.26
C ASN A 71 12.52 18.40 -8.43
N PRO A 72 12.93 17.77 -9.55
CA PRO A 72 14.31 17.38 -9.83
C PRO A 72 15.35 18.47 -9.53
N SER A 73 15.09 19.71 -9.94
CA SER A 73 16.00 20.86 -9.77
C SER A 73 16.23 21.29 -8.31
N PHE A 74 15.37 20.82 -7.40
CA PHE A 74 15.39 21.13 -5.97
C PHE A 74 15.68 19.91 -5.09
N ARG A 75 16.05 18.76 -5.68
CA ARG A 75 16.46 17.57 -4.94
C ARG A 75 17.76 17.82 -4.17
N ARG A 76 18.07 16.92 -3.22
CA ARG A 76 19.26 16.97 -2.34
C ARG A 76 19.31 18.15 -1.37
N ARG A 77 18.23 18.92 -1.23
CA ARG A 77 18.07 20.03 -0.26
C ARG A 77 17.22 19.68 0.96
N GLY A 78 17.03 18.39 1.25
CA GLY A 78 16.25 17.92 2.41
C GLY A 78 14.72 18.11 2.33
N LEU A 79 14.16 18.54 1.20
CA LEU A 79 12.72 18.86 1.08
C LEU A 79 11.80 17.66 1.38
N ALA A 80 12.14 16.49 0.84
CA ALA A 80 11.43 15.24 1.11
C ALA A 80 11.39 14.92 2.62
N SER A 81 12.54 15.04 3.29
CA SER A 81 12.66 14.81 4.73
C SER A 81 11.85 15.79 5.56
N ARG A 82 11.75 17.06 5.13
CA ARG A 82 10.91 18.07 5.80
C ARG A 82 9.42 17.73 5.68
N LEU A 83 8.96 17.26 4.52
CA LEU A 83 7.58 16.81 4.30
C LEU A 83 7.22 15.60 5.19
N VAL A 84 8.12 14.62 5.28
CA VAL A 84 7.92 13.45 6.16
C VAL A 84 7.82 13.90 7.63
N ARG A 85 8.79 14.68 8.13
CA ARG A 85 8.77 15.19 9.51
C ARG A 85 7.55 16.06 9.82
N TYR A 86 7.05 16.81 8.84
CA TYR A 86 5.81 17.59 8.98
C TYR A 86 4.61 16.66 9.21
N SER A 87 4.50 15.58 8.42
CA SER A 87 3.46 14.57 8.59
C SER A 87 3.56 13.86 9.95
N GLU A 88 4.77 13.46 10.36
CA GLU A 88 5.04 12.87 11.68
C GLU A 88 4.65 13.81 12.84
N LYS A 89 4.85 15.12 12.70
CA LYS A 89 4.42 16.10 13.72
C LYS A 89 2.89 16.16 13.85
N ILE A 90 2.15 16.01 12.75
CA ILE A 90 0.68 15.90 12.78
C ILE A 90 0.27 14.58 13.44
N ALA A 91 0.96 13.49 13.12
CA ALA A 91 0.72 12.17 13.70
C ALA A 91 0.85 12.17 15.23
N LYS A 92 1.94 12.76 15.76
CA LYS A 92 2.13 12.89 17.21
C LYS A 92 0.99 13.65 17.90
N ARG A 93 0.47 14.72 17.28
CA ARG A 93 -0.69 15.48 17.80
C ARG A 93 -2.00 14.69 17.79
N ARG A 94 -2.09 13.63 16.99
CA ARG A 94 -3.23 12.71 16.92
C ARG A 94 -2.99 11.41 17.70
N ASN A 95 -1.97 11.36 18.55
CA ASN A 95 -1.59 10.19 19.34
C ASN A 95 -1.27 8.94 18.49
N CYS A 96 -0.86 9.13 17.24
CA CYS A 96 -0.30 8.03 16.47
C CYS A 96 1.07 7.66 17.02
N THR A 97 1.31 6.36 17.20
CA THR A 97 2.56 5.84 17.77
C THR A 97 3.54 5.36 16.71
N VAL A 98 3.07 5.19 15.46
CA VAL A 98 3.86 4.62 14.38
C VAL A 98 3.70 5.44 13.10
N SER A 99 4.78 5.56 12.32
CA SER A 99 4.74 6.02 10.94
C SER A 99 5.21 4.91 10.00
N ARG A 100 4.45 4.66 8.93
CA ARG A 100 4.80 3.66 7.91
C ARG A 100 4.81 4.26 6.51
N MET A 101 5.64 3.68 5.65
CA MET A 101 5.67 3.95 4.22
C MET A 101 6.13 2.72 3.43
N LEU A 102 5.75 2.66 2.16
CA LEU A 102 6.21 1.63 1.23
C LEU A 102 7.24 2.22 0.26
N ILE A 103 8.40 1.56 0.11
CA ILE A 103 9.43 1.98 -0.84
C ILE A 103 9.87 0.77 -1.68
N ALA A 104 9.89 0.94 -3.00
CA ALA A 104 10.46 -0.06 -3.92
C ALA A 104 11.92 -0.37 -3.55
N GLN A 105 12.29 -1.65 -3.52
CA GLN A 105 13.62 -2.10 -3.08
C GLN A 105 14.78 -1.47 -3.88
N GLU A 106 14.55 -1.12 -5.14
CA GLU A 106 15.51 -0.49 -6.04
C GLU A 106 15.69 1.01 -5.79
N ASN A 107 14.75 1.66 -5.09
CA ASN A 107 14.79 3.09 -4.83
C ASN A 107 15.75 3.42 -3.67
N LYS A 108 17.05 3.19 -3.89
CA LYS A 108 18.12 3.37 -2.89
C LYS A 108 18.17 4.79 -2.32
N LYS A 109 17.85 5.79 -3.13
CA LYS A 109 17.81 7.20 -2.70
C LYS A 109 16.73 7.43 -1.64
N SER A 110 15.52 6.91 -1.85
CA SER A 110 14.42 7.05 -0.89
C SER A 110 14.63 6.18 0.34
N LEU A 111 15.19 4.97 0.19
CA LEU A 111 15.57 4.12 1.32
C LEU A 111 16.63 4.78 2.22
N LYS A 112 17.66 5.42 1.63
CA LYS A 112 18.68 6.17 2.39
C LYS A 112 18.05 7.35 3.14
N MET A 113 17.12 8.05 2.51
CA MET A 113 16.37 9.15 3.13
C MET A 113 15.54 8.63 4.31
N ALA A 114 14.71 7.60 4.13
CA ALA A 114 13.92 7.02 5.20
C ALA A 114 14.78 6.53 6.37
N LYS A 115 15.90 5.83 6.09
CA LYS A 115 16.85 5.40 7.13
C LYS A 115 17.42 6.59 7.93
N SER A 116 17.78 7.69 7.26
CA SER A 116 18.25 8.91 7.93
C SER A 116 17.20 9.60 8.81
N LEU A 117 15.92 9.27 8.61
CA LEU A 117 14.82 9.73 9.46
C LEU A 117 14.48 8.78 10.61
N GLY A 118 15.19 7.65 10.74
CA GLY A 118 14.97 6.65 11.78
C GLY A 118 14.01 5.52 11.39
N TYR A 119 13.68 5.37 10.11
CA TYR A 119 12.87 4.22 9.66
C TYR A 119 13.73 2.96 9.58
N ILE A 120 13.15 1.85 10.02
CA ILE A 120 13.67 0.49 9.87
C ILE A 120 12.82 -0.28 8.85
N ILE A 121 13.38 -1.34 8.28
CA ILE A 121 12.62 -2.27 7.42
C ILE A 121 11.81 -3.17 8.35
N GLU A 122 10.48 -3.12 8.23
CA GLU A 122 9.55 -3.98 8.98
C GLU A 122 9.33 -5.31 8.27
N SER A 123 9.15 -5.27 6.93
CA SER A 123 8.98 -6.48 6.13
C SER A 123 9.28 -6.23 4.65
N ARG A 124 9.57 -7.31 3.91
CA ARG A 124 9.68 -7.31 2.45
C ARG A 124 8.42 -7.89 1.83
N TRP A 125 7.93 -7.24 0.78
CA TRP A 125 6.71 -7.58 0.06
C TRP A 125 6.97 -7.75 -1.42
N TRP A 126 6.31 -8.72 -2.04
CA TRP A 126 6.34 -8.95 -3.47
C TRP A 126 4.99 -8.64 -4.10
N LEU A 127 5.04 -7.89 -5.20
CA LEU A 127 3.91 -7.71 -6.09
C LEU A 127 3.96 -8.74 -7.22
N TYR A 128 2.86 -9.49 -7.33
CA TYR A 128 2.58 -10.34 -8.45
C TYR A 128 1.26 -9.97 -9.12
N TYR A 129 1.12 -10.36 -10.39
CA TYR A 129 -0.14 -10.25 -11.12
C TYR A 129 -0.61 -11.60 -11.63
N THR A 130 -1.93 -11.79 -11.62
CA THR A 130 -2.58 -12.86 -12.36
C THR A 130 -3.84 -12.34 -13.05
N LYS A 131 -4.35 -13.12 -14.02
CA LYS A 131 -5.56 -12.74 -14.78
C LYS A 131 -6.79 -13.40 -14.15
N PRO A 132 -7.93 -12.70 -14.11
CA PRO A 132 -9.25 -13.28 -13.87
C PRO A 132 -9.51 -14.47 -14.80
N ARG A 133 -9.97 -15.60 -14.26
CA ARG A 133 -10.27 -16.84 -15.01
C ARG A 133 -11.35 -17.65 -14.30
N LYS A 134 -12.26 -18.26 -15.07
CA LYS A 134 -13.16 -19.30 -14.53
C LYS A 134 -12.32 -20.47 -14.02
N ARG A 135 -12.37 -20.73 -12.73
CA ARG A 135 -11.64 -21.82 -12.06
C ARG A 135 -12.53 -22.43 -10.99
N LYS A 136 -12.43 -23.75 -10.82
CA LYS A 136 -12.92 -24.41 -9.62
C LYS A 136 -11.83 -24.32 -8.54
N SER A 137 -12.22 -23.95 -7.33
CA SER A 137 -11.35 -23.90 -6.16
C SER A 137 -12.03 -24.63 -5.02
N LYS A 138 -11.23 -25.30 -4.18
CA LYS A 138 -11.68 -25.90 -2.92
C LYS A 138 -11.58 -24.93 -1.74
N ALA A 139 -11.04 -23.73 -1.93
CA ALA A 139 -10.98 -22.72 -0.89
C ALA A 139 -12.36 -22.14 -0.61
N THR A 140 -12.63 -21.82 0.65
CA THR A 140 -13.92 -21.30 1.12
C THR A 140 -13.71 -20.06 1.97
N ALA A 141 -14.76 -19.24 2.08
CA ALA A 141 -14.74 -18.12 3.01
C ALA A 141 -14.77 -18.64 4.45
N VAL A 142 -13.92 -18.10 5.30
CA VAL A 142 -13.93 -18.38 6.74
C VAL A 142 -15.22 -17.79 7.32
N SER A 143 -15.95 -18.59 8.10
CA SER A 143 -17.22 -18.19 8.74
C SER A 143 -17.07 -17.81 10.21
N ASN A 144 -16.05 -18.35 10.91
CA ASN A 144 -15.80 -18.09 12.33
C ASN A 144 -14.45 -17.39 12.54
N PRO A 145 -14.42 -16.16 13.12
CA PRO A 145 -13.17 -15.44 13.40
C PRO A 145 -12.19 -16.18 14.31
N THR A 146 -12.66 -17.10 15.17
CA THR A 146 -11.77 -17.85 16.07
C THR A 146 -10.86 -18.82 15.34
N CYS A 147 -11.23 -19.25 14.12
CA CYS A 147 -10.43 -20.13 13.27
C CYS A 147 -9.19 -19.44 12.67
N VAL A 148 -9.09 -18.11 12.79
CA VAL A 148 -8.02 -17.31 12.20
C VAL A 148 -7.46 -16.28 13.20
N LYS A 149 -7.53 -16.61 14.50
CA LYS A 149 -7.08 -15.72 15.58
C LYS A 149 -5.56 -15.45 15.53
N GLU A 150 -4.80 -16.37 14.95
CA GLU A 150 -3.37 -16.29 14.71
C GLU A 150 -2.97 -15.22 13.68
N LEU A 151 -3.94 -14.71 12.90
CA LEU A 151 -3.71 -13.56 12.03
C LEU A 151 -3.55 -12.25 12.82
N ALA A 152 -3.90 -12.22 14.10
CA ALA A 152 -3.71 -11.03 14.92
C ALA A 152 -2.24 -10.59 14.89
N PHE A 153 -2.02 -9.27 14.84
CA PHE A 153 -0.71 -8.63 14.75
C PHE A 153 0.06 -8.86 13.44
N GLN A 154 -0.49 -9.65 12.50
CA GLN A 154 0.04 -9.72 11.14
C GLN A 154 -0.34 -8.45 10.37
N THR A 155 0.42 -8.13 9.33
CA THR A 155 0.11 -7.00 8.45
C THR A 155 -0.56 -7.50 7.18
N PHE A 156 -1.62 -6.82 6.73
CA PHE A 156 -2.22 -7.03 5.42
C PHE A 156 -2.36 -5.72 4.67
N THR A 157 -2.57 -5.80 3.36
CA THR A 157 -2.79 -4.61 2.53
C THR A 157 -4.18 -4.56 1.93
N GLU A 158 -4.75 -3.36 1.90
CA GLU A 158 -5.88 -3.03 1.03
C GLU A 158 -5.43 -1.94 0.06
N SER A 159 -5.51 -2.26 -1.24
CA SER A 159 -4.93 -1.46 -2.33
C SER A 159 -3.43 -1.22 -2.15
N TRP A 160 -3.02 -0.08 -1.60
CA TRP A 160 -1.60 0.25 -1.41
C TRP A 160 -1.31 0.76 -0.01
N ARG A 161 -2.16 0.40 0.96
CA ARG A 161 -2.04 0.78 2.36
C ARG A 161 -1.97 -0.45 3.24
N TRP A 162 -0.99 -0.49 4.13
CA TRP A 162 -0.74 -1.61 5.03
C TRP A 162 -1.37 -1.36 6.39
N TYR A 163 -2.14 -2.33 6.86
CA TYR A 163 -2.91 -2.30 8.09
C TYR A 163 -2.44 -3.42 9.01
N GLU A 164 -2.46 -3.16 10.31
CA GLU A 164 -2.23 -4.18 11.32
C GLU A 164 -3.54 -4.92 11.58
N LEU A 165 -3.53 -6.25 11.52
CA LEU A 165 -4.70 -7.05 11.80
C LEU A 165 -4.96 -7.08 13.31
N ASP A 166 -6.01 -6.36 13.72
CA ASP A 166 -6.59 -6.49 15.06
C ASP A 166 -7.86 -7.37 15.03
N ARG A 167 -8.37 -7.70 16.23
CA ARG A 167 -9.58 -8.53 16.37
C ARG A 167 -10.82 -7.91 15.72
N HIS A 168 -10.93 -6.59 15.68
CA HIS A 168 -12.07 -5.89 15.07
C HIS A 168 -12.01 -5.98 13.54
N ILE A 169 -10.83 -5.76 12.97
CA ILE A 169 -10.60 -5.92 11.52
C ILE A 169 -10.84 -7.37 11.09
N ILE A 170 -10.30 -8.35 11.81
CA ILE A 170 -10.50 -9.78 11.49
C ILE A 170 -12.00 -10.11 11.49
N ARG A 171 -12.76 -9.73 12.53
CA ARG A 171 -14.21 -9.95 12.57
C ARG A 171 -14.93 -9.31 11.39
N ARG A 172 -14.58 -8.08 11.02
CA ARG A 172 -15.15 -7.37 9.86
C ARG A 172 -14.85 -8.11 8.55
N LEU A 173 -13.61 -8.57 8.36
CA LEU A 173 -13.20 -9.29 7.15
C LEU A 173 -13.91 -10.64 7.04
N VAL A 174 -14.05 -11.38 8.14
CA VAL A 174 -14.81 -12.65 8.19
C VAL A 174 -16.28 -12.42 7.85
N ARG A 175 -16.93 -11.46 8.51
CA ARG A 175 -18.34 -11.10 8.24
C ARG A 175 -18.58 -10.75 6.76
N ASN A 176 -17.60 -10.12 6.12
CA ASN A 176 -17.67 -9.72 4.72
C ASN A 176 -17.19 -10.81 3.74
N GLY A 177 -16.87 -12.02 4.22
CA GLY A 177 -16.36 -13.13 3.39
C GLY A 177 -15.02 -12.83 2.70
N ARG A 178 -14.20 -11.95 3.30
CA ARG A 178 -12.91 -11.50 2.75
C ARG A 178 -11.73 -12.38 3.15
N ILE A 179 -11.85 -13.14 4.23
CA ILE A 179 -10.85 -14.15 4.60
C ILE A 179 -11.25 -15.48 3.99
N ILE A 180 -10.33 -16.08 3.24
CA ILE A 180 -10.52 -17.37 2.56
C ILE A 180 -9.45 -18.35 3.01
N ALA A 181 -9.82 -19.62 3.15
CA ALA A 181 -8.93 -20.66 3.63
C ALA A 181 -9.06 -21.97 2.85
N TYR A 182 -7.97 -22.73 2.79
CA TYR A 182 -7.93 -24.11 2.32
C TYR A 182 -6.75 -24.85 2.96
N LYS A 183 -7.01 -25.95 3.67
CA LYS A 183 -6.00 -26.66 4.47
C LYS A 183 -5.25 -25.66 5.37
N ASN A 184 -3.93 -25.55 5.21
CA ASN A 184 -3.09 -24.62 5.96
C ASN A 184 -2.83 -23.30 5.25
N ALA A 185 -3.54 -22.99 4.16
CA ALA A 185 -3.44 -21.72 3.46
C ALA A 185 -4.57 -20.77 3.84
N ILE A 186 -4.22 -19.50 4.02
CA ILE A 186 -5.12 -18.40 4.31
C ILE A 186 -4.81 -17.26 3.34
N GLY A 187 -5.85 -16.61 2.82
CA GLY A 187 -5.74 -15.39 2.04
C GLY A 187 -6.76 -14.34 2.48
N ILE A 188 -6.40 -13.06 2.35
CA ILE A 188 -7.33 -11.94 2.54
C ILE A 188 -7.46 -11.20 1.22
N TRP A 189 -8.68 -11.12 0.70
CA TRP A 189 -8.96 -10.44 -0.56
C TRP A 189 -9.77 -9.16 -0.36
N ASN A 190 -9.54 -8.19 -1.25
CA ASN A 190 -10.24 -6.92 -1.29
C ASN A 190 -10.48 -6.46 -2.75
N LYS A 191 -11.45 -5.56 -2.93
CA LYS A 191 -11.60 -4.78 -4.18
C LYS A 191 -10.83 -3.49 -3.96
N SER A 192 -10.04 -3.08 -4.95
CA SER A 192 -9.25 -1.85 -4.81
C SER A 192 -10.17 -0.63 -4.75
N ASN A 193 -9.86 0.31 -3.86
CA ASN A 193 -10.53 1.61 -3.80
C ASN A 193 -9.90 2.67 -4.73
N ILE A 194 -8.81 2.32 -5.43
CA ILE A 194 -8.10 3.21 -6.37
C ILE A 194 -8.41 2.86 -7.83
N ASP A 195 -8.64 1.58 -8.14
CA ASP A 195 -8.91 1.08 -9.50
C ASP A 195 -10.00 0.01 -9.40
N ASP A 196 -11.24 0.38 -9.71
CA ASP A 196 -12.42 -0.49 -9.60
C ASP A 196 -12.33 -1.76 -10.44
N CYS A 197 -11.42 -1.81 -11.41
CA CYS A 197 -11.16 -2.99 -12.24
C CYS A 197 -10.13 -3.94 -11.59
N VAL A 198 -9.76 -3.73 -10.33
CA VAL A 198 -8.76 -4.51 -9.60
C VAL A 198 -9.35 -5.22 -8.41
N VAL A 199 -9.10 -6.53 -8.40
CA VAL A 199 -9.23 -7.35 -7.20
C VAL A 199 -7.82 -7.61 -6.67
N GLN A 200 -7.67 -7.58 -5.36
CA GLN A 200 -6.39 -7.79 -4.71
C GLN A 200 -6.48 -8.95 -3.72
N LEU A 201 -5.43 -9.75 -3.68
CA LEU A 201 -5.10 -10.63 -2.57
C LEU A 201 -3.98 -9.95 -1.77
N GLY A 202 -4.33 -9.35 -0.64
CA GLY A 202 -3.46 -8.48 0.16
C GLY A 202 -2.84 -9.16 1.38
N TYR A 203 -3.08 -10.45 1.53
CA TYR A 203 -2.42 -11.34 2.47
C TYR A 203 -2.49 -12.75 1.92
N LEU A 204 -1.42 -13.51 2.09
CA LEU A 204 -1.35 -14.91 1.69
C LEU A 204 -0.30 -15.63 2.54
N GLN A 205 -0.71 -16.74 3.14
CA GLN A 205 0.18 -17.65 3.84
C GLN A 205 -0.26 -19.09 3.54
N GLY A 206 0.66 -20.06 3.62
CA GLY A 206 0.37 -21.48 3.52
C GLY A 206 1.44 -22.26 2.75
N THR A 207 1.23 -23.57 2.62
CA THR A 207 2.05 -24.39 1.73
C THR A 207 1.77 -24.05 0.27
N ARG A 208 2.76 -24.24 -0.61
CA ARG A 208 2.64 -23.97 -2.05
C ARG A 208 1.40 -24.63 -2.68
N SER A 209 1.14 -25.90 -2.37
CA SER A 209 0.00 -26.63 -2.92
C SER A 209 -1.35 -26.09 -2.42
N ALA A 210 -1.44 -25.69 -1.15
CA ALA A 210 -2.66 -25.11 -0.60
C ALA A 210 -2.91 -23.69 -1.11
N ILE A 211 -1.85 -22.89 -1.28
CA ILE A 211 -1.90 -21.55 -1.86
C ILE A 211 -2.50 -21.55 -3.28
N GLN A 212 -2.24 -22.59 -4.08
CA GLN A 212 -2.83 -22.68 -5.42
C GLN A 212 -4.36 -22.68 -5.40
N GLU A 213 -5.01 -23.25 -4.37
CA GLU A 213 -6.46 -23.19 -4.23
C GLU A 213 -6.94 -21.77 -3.90
N ILE A 214 -6.19 -21.01 -3.10
CA ILE A 214 -6.44 -19.58 -2.83
C ILE A 214 -6.31 -18.76 -4.13
N ILE A 215 -5.29 -19.04 -4.95
CA ILE A 215 -5.09 -18.38 -6.25
C ILE A 215 -6.24 -18.69 -7.22
N LYS A 216 -6.67 -19.97 -7.31
CA LYS A 216 -7.84 -20.34 -8.13
C LYS A 216 -9.11 -19.65 -7.65
N PHE A 217 -9.30 -19.52 -6.33
CA PHE A 217 -10.44 -18.82 -5.76
C PHE A 217 -10.45 -17.35 -6.21
N ILE A 218 -9.33 -16.64 -6.06
CA ILE A 218 -9.28 -15.22 -6.42
C ILE A 218 -9.37 -15.01 -7.93
N GLN A 219 -8.84 -15.92 -8.74
CA GLN A 219 -9.04 -15.92 -10.21
C GLN A 219 -10.52 -16.00 -10.58
N ASN A 220 -11.27 -16.90 -9.94
CA ASN A 220 -12.70 -17.04 -10.16
C ASN A 220 -13.48 -15.83 -9.63
N LYS A 221 -13.10 -15.31 -8.45
CA LYS A 221 -13.71 -14.11 -7.88
C LYS A 221 -13.51 -12.88 -8.78
N GLY A 222 -12.29 -12.68 -9.29
CA GLY A 222 -12.00 -11.63 -10.26
C GLY A 222 -12.80 -11.79 -11.55
N TYR A 223 -13.02 -13.03 -12.01
CA TYR A 223 -13.84 -13.30 -13.19
C TYR A 223 -15.31 -12.90 -12.97
N LEU A 224 -15.89 -13.30 -11.83
CA LEU A 224 -17.27 -12.96 -11.47
C LEU A 224 -17.47 -11.45 -11.29
N LEU A 225 -16.48 -10.76 -10.73
CA LEU A 225 -16.49 -9.30 -10.54
C LEU A 225 -16.14 -8.52 -11.82
N LYS A 226 -15.92 -9.19 -12.97
CA LYS A 226 -15.49 -8.58 -14.23
C LYS A 226 -14.24 -7.70 -14.06
N ALA A 227 -13.35 -8.07 -13.14
CA ALA A 227 -12.09 -7.38 -12.95
C ALA A 227 -11.22 -7.51 -14.21
N ARG A 228 -10.33 -6.55 -14.45
CA ARG A 228 -9.35 -6.60 -15.54
C ARG A 228 -8.08 -7.31 -15.11
N LYS A 229 -7.67 -7.12 -13.85
CA LYS A 229 -6.43 -7.67 -13.29
C LYS A 229 -6.61 -8.07 -11.83
N ILE A 230 -5.83 -9.06 -11.40
CA ILE A 230 -5.70 -9.43 -9.99
C ILE A 230 -4.30 -9.09 -9.54
N GLN A 231 -4.20 -8.29 -8.47
CA GLN A 231 -2.96 -8.01 -7.77
C GLN A 231 -2.79 -8.99 -6.61
N ILE A 232 -1.59 -9.50 -6.42
CA ILE A 232 -1.25 -10.34 -5.28
C ILE A 232 -0.06 -9.69 -4.59
N LEU A 233 -0.27 -9.21 -3.37
CA LEU A 233 0.77 -8.64 -2.52
C LEU A 233 0.99 -9.60 -1.36
N VAL A 234 2.20 -10.13 -1.27
CA VAL A 234 2.58 -11.11 -0.25
C VAL A 234 3.84 -10.67 0.46
N SER A 235 3.89 -10.88 1.77
CA SER A 235 5.13 -10.78 2.53
C SER A 235 6.00 -12.00 2.27
N ASP A 236 7.32 -11.82 2.33
CA ASP A 236 8.26 -12.93 2.37
C ASP A 236 7.94 -13.94 3.49
N PRO A 237 8.32 -15.23 3.31
CA PRO A 237 9.07 -15.79 2.18
C PRO A 237 8.20 -16.37 1.06
N VAL A 238 6.91 -16.00 0.96
CA VAL A 238 5.99 -16.63 -0.01
C VAL A 238 6.41 -16.33 -1.45
N ASP A 239 6.97 -17.35 -2.13
CA ASP A 239 7.36 -17.24 -3.53
C ASP A 239 6.38 -17.96 -4.46
N LEU A 240 5.66 -17.17 -5.26
CA LEU A 240 4.61 -17.62 -6.17
C LEU A 240 5.09 -17.85 -7.60
N ARG A 241 6.41 -17.93 -7.85
CA ARG A 241 6.96 -18.12 -9.21
C ARG A 241 6.36 -19.37 -9.88
N GLU A 242 5.39 -19.12 -10.75
CA GLU A 242 4.65 -20.11 -11.54
C GLU A 242 4.21 -19.49 -12.87
N LYS A 243 3.96 -20.31 -13.90
CA LYS A 243 3.59 -19.84 -15.25
C LYS A 243 2.39 -18.86 -15.28
N THR A 244 1.53 -18.89 -14.27
CA THR A 244 0.29 -18.09 -14.22
C THR A 244 0.39 -16.82 -13.37
N VAL A 245 1.54 -16.57 -12.74
CA VAL A 245 1.75 -15.49 -11.78
C VAL A 245 3.04 -14.75 -12.14
N ASN A 246 2.89 -13.52 -12.61
CA ASN A 246 4.02 -12.70 -13.05
C ASN A 246 4.56 -11.88 -11.89
N LYS A 247 5.80 -12.13 -11.51
CA LYS A 247 6.55 -11.37 -10.50
C LYS A 247 6.97 -10.03 -11.07
N VAL A 248 6.72 -8.93 -10.36
CA VAL A 248 7.01 -7.59 -10.87
C VAL A 248 8.09 -6.90 -10.06
N MET A 249 7.82 -6.54 -8.81
CA MET A 249 8.76 -5.70 -8.06
C MET A 249 8.67 -5.99 -6.55
N PRO A 250 9.81 -6.04 -5.84
CA PRO A 250 9.83 -6.08 -4.39
C PRO A 250 9.74 -4.68 -3.78
N PHE A 251 9.09 -4.61 -2.63
CA PHE A 251 8.94 -3.43 -1.80
C PHE A 251 9.43 -3.71 -0.38
N TYR A 252 9.96 -2.69 0.27
CA TYR A 252 10.12 -2.68 1.71
C TYR A 252 8.97 -1.89 2.32
N LEU A 253 8.29 -2.51 3.27
CA LEU A 253 7.47 -1.80 4.24
C LEU A 253 8.42 -1.30 5.32
N LEU A 254 8.45 0.02 5.51
CA LEU A 254 9.27 0.65 6.53
C LEU A 254 8.41 1.17 7.66
N LYS A 255 8.94 1.07 8.87
CA LYS A 255 8.31 1.50 10.11
C LYS A 255 9.24 2.44 10.87
N LYS A 256 8.66 3.44 11.54
CA LYS A 256 9.32 4.26 12.55
C LYS A 256 8.37 4.44 13.74
N ASP A 257 8.86 4.20 14.94
CA ASP A 257 8.14 4.55 16.16
C ASP A 257 8.21 6.06 16.39
N LEU A 258 7.08 6.66 16.76
CA LEU A 258 6.91 8.11 16.95
C LEU A 258 6.92 8.54 18.42
N LEU A 259 6.99 7.58 19.34
CA LEU A 259 7.15 7.79 20.77
C LEU A 259 8.52 8.42 21.06
#